data_AF-A0A5J4XR33-F1
#
_entry.id   AF-A0A5J4XR33-F1
#
_cell.length_a   1.000
_cell.length_b   1.000
_cell.length_c   1.000
_cell.angle_alpha   90.00
_cell.angle_beta   90.00
_cell.angle_gamma   90.00
#
_symmetry.space_group_name_H-M   'P 1'
#
loop_
_entity.id
_entity.type
_entity.pdbx_description
1 polymer ?
#
loop_
_entity_poly.entity_id
_entity_poly.type
_entity_poly.pdbx_seq_one_letter_code
_entity_poly.pdbx_strand_id
1 'polypeptide(L)'
;MNALAMQSTLTPSARTSVIVRATSQETRRQVLSGLVAGVVSLTALKAGAVDLQDERDVRQRGFDIIYEARDLDLDQSTRDGLTQYRKNIDSTKARIKEAERILDNNLDPLIQKKYWTQAREELRNQVGNLRFDLNTLIESSSKSKADKKQAQNLKKDFLIKVEEFDYFIRKKDQSKAGGQLAEVKSALDAVRGALPV
;
A
#
# COMPACT_ATOMS: atom_id res chain seq x y z
N MET A 1 26.86 -38.85 -0.08
CA MET A 1 25.61 -39.59 0.12
C MET A 1 24.47 -38.67 -0.27
N ASN A 2 23.90 -38.89 -1.46
CA ASN A 2 22.91 -38.03 -2.09
C ASN A 2 21.51 -38.38 -1.55
N ALA A 3 20.80 -37.41 -0.98
CA ALA A 3 19.41 -37.58 -0.57
C ALA A 3 18.49 -37.29 -1.77
N LEU A 4 17.74 -38.31 -2.18
CA LEU A 4 16.75 -38.30 -3.25
C LEU A 4 15.65 -37.25 -2.98
N ALA A 5 15.36 -36.45 -4.00
CA ALA A 5 14.16 -35.62 -4.07
C ALA A 5 12.92 -36.52 -4.25
N MET A 6 11.98 -36.49 -3.31
CA MET A 6 10.64 -37.04 -3.51
C MET A 6 9.82 -36.05 -4.34
N GLN A 7 9.60 -36.38 -5.60
CA GLN A 7 8.72 -35.64 -6.50
C GLN A 7 7.28 -36.10 -6.28
N SER A 8 6.47 -35.25 -5.65
CA SER A 8 5.02 -35.47 -5.54
C SER A 8 4.38 -35.28 -6.92
N THR A 9 3.98 -36.36 -7.57
CA THR A 9 3.25 -36.30 -8.84
C THR A 9 1.81 -35.88 -8.58
N LEU A 10 1.52 -34.59 -8.73
CA LEU A 10 0.14 -34.08 -8.81
C LEU A 10 -0.44 -34.46 -10.17
N THR A 11 -1.33 -35.45 -10.20
CA THR A 11 -2.14 -35.77 -11.38
C THR A 11 -3.11 -34.62 -11.67
N PRO A 12 -3.15 -34.06 -12.88
CA PRO A 12 -4.13 -33.02 -13.21
C PRO A 12 -5.52 -33.65 -13.29
N SER A 13 -6.46 -33.12 -12.49
CA SER A 13 -7.88 -33.45 -12.55
C SER A 13 -8.44 -33.07 -13.92
N ALA A 14 -8.94 -34.05 -14.67
CA ALA A 14 -9.53 -33.84 -15.99
C ALA A 14 -10.81 -33.00 -15.85
N ARG A 15 -10.78 -31.77 -16.38
CA ARG A 15 -11.98 -30.93 -16.49
C ARG A 15 -12.85 -31.49 -17.62
N THR A 16 -13.97 -32.11 -17.25
CA THR A 16 -15.00 -32.53 -18.22
C THR A 16 -15.70 -31.28 -18.75
N SER A 17 -15.39 -30.86 -19.97
CA SER A 17 -16.15 -29.83 -20.67
C SER A 17 -17.33 -30.48 -21.39
N VAL A 18 -18.55 -30.07 -21.05
CA VAL A 18 -19.76 -30.43 -21.81
C VAL A 18 -19.91 -29.41 -22.92
N ILE A 19 -19.61 -29.82 -24.16
CA ILE A 19 -19.86 -29.00 -25.35
C ILE A 19 -21.30 -29.25 -25.79
N VAL A 20 -22.17 -28.28 -25.60
CA VAL A 20 -23.53 -28.31 -26.15
C VAL A 20 -23.47 -27.86 -27.61
N ARG A 21 -23.61 -28.81 -28.53
CA ARG A 21 -23.75 -28.53 -29.97
C ARG A 21 -25.22 -28.23 -30.25
N ALA A 22 -25.55 -26.98 -30.52
CA ALA A 22 -26.89 -26.62 -30.97
C ALA A 22 -27.12 -27.16 -32.39
N THR A 23 -27.91 -28.22 -32.52
CA THR A 23 -28.45 -28.66 -33.81
C THR A 23 -29.68 -27.83 -34.14
N SER A 24 -29.57 -27.03 -35.18
CA SER A 24 -30.63 -26.19 -35.75
C SER A 24 -31.70 -27.06 -36.42
N GLN A 25 -32.69 -27.49 -35.65
CA GLN A 25 -34.03 -27.78 -36.15
C GLN A 25 -35.01 -27.84 -34.97
N GLU A 26 -35.68 -26.72 -34.73
CA GLU A 26 -36.66 -26.60 -33.66
C GLU A 26 -37.97 -27.30 -34.04
N THR A 27 -38.49 -28.15 -33.16
CA THR A 27 -39.93 -28.41 -33.07
C THR A 27 -40.36 -28.18 -31.61
N ARG A 28 -41.26 -27.21 -31.38
CA ARG A 28 -41.68 -26.74 -30.03
C ARG A 28 -42.17 -27.82 -29.07
N ARG A 29 -42.55 -29.01 -29.56
CA ARG A 29 -42.94 -30.16 -28.73
C ARG A 29 -41.77 -30.88 -28.05
N GLN A 30 -40.56 -30.84 -28.61
CA GLN A 30 -39.40 -31.52 -28.01
C GLN A 30 -38.75 -30.72 -26.87
N VAL A 31 -38.88 -29.39 -26.89
CA VAL A 31 -38.35 -28.51 -25.83
C VAL A 31 -39.10 -28.71 -24.50
N LEU A 32 -40.40 -28.97 -24.55
CA LEU A 32 -41.22 -29.25 -23.37
C LEU A 32 -40.99 -30.66 -22.80
N SER A 33 -40.73 -31.65 -23.65
CA SER A 33 -40.36 -33.01 -23.19
C SER A 33 -38.96 -33.06 -22.58
N GLY A 34 -38.02 -32.22 -23.06
CA GLY A 34 -36.68 -32.09 -22.49
C GLY A 34 -36.65 -31.41 -21.12
N LEU A 35 -37.63 -30.55 -20.81
CA LEU A 35 -37.71 -29.87 -19.51
C LEU A 35 -38.19 -30.80 -18.39
N VAL A 36 -39.04 -31.79 -18.70
CA VAL A 36 -39.58 -32.74 -17.71
C VAL A 36 -38.57 -33.86 -17.38
N ALA A 37 -37.72 -34.25 -18.35
CA ALA A 37 -36.62 -35.17 -18.10
C ALA A 37 -35.38 -34.51 -17.45
N GLY A 38 -35.39 -33.18 -17.31
CA GLY A 38 -34.32 -32.38 -16.71
C GLY A 38 -34.42 -32.21 -15.19
N VAL A 39 -35.37 -32.87 -14.52
CA VAL A 39 -35.44 -32.93 -13.05
C VAL A 39 -34.54 -34.07 -12.55
N VAL A 40 -33.28 -34.09 -13.01
CA VAL A 40 -32.24 -34.91 -12.37
C VAL A 40 -31.72 -34.10 -11.20
N SER A 41 -32.39 -34.28 -10.07
CA SER A 41 -31.83 -34.22 -8.71
C SER A 41 -30.71 -33.19 -8.51
N LEU A 42 -31.10 -32.00 -8.04
CA LEU A 42 -30.32 -31.20 -7.10
C LEU A 42 -30.13 -32.03 -5.81
N THR A 43 -29.39 -33.14 -5.87
CA THR A 43 -28.92 -33.82 -4.68
C THR A 43 -28.01 -32.84 -3.97
N ALA A 44 -28.44 -32.43 -2.78
CA ALA A 44 -27.73 -31.63 -1.81
C ALA A 44 -26.20 -31.70 -2.01
N LEU A 45 -25.60 -30.56 -2.38
CA LEU A 45 -24.17 -30.35 -2.20
C LEU A 45 -23.90 -30.61 -0.72
N LYS A 46 -23.32 -31.77 -0.39
CA LYS A 46 -22.88 -32.06 0.97
C LYS A 46 -21.95 -30.90 1.34
N ALA A 47 -22.32 -30.16 2.38
CA ALA A 47 -21.46 -29.17 2.99
C ALA A 47 -20.14 -29.88 3.35
N GLY A 48 -19.08 -29.61 2.58
CA GLY A 48 -17.74 -30.04 2.97
C GLY A 48 -17.41 -29.39 4.30
N ALA A 49 -16.73 -30.13 5.18
CA ALA A 49 -16.22 -29.53 6.41
C ALA A 49 -15.36 -28.31 6.06
N VAL A 50 -15.61 -27.19 6.73
CA VAL A 50 -14.80 -25.97 6.56
C VAL A 50 -13.40 -26.28 7.04
N ASP A 51 -12.41 -26.10 6.16
CA ASP A 51 -11.00 -26.24 6.53
C ASP A 51 -10.57 -25.02 7.37
N LEU A 52 -9.95 -25.29 8.52
CA LEU A 52 -9.49 -24.25 9.43
C LEU A 52 -8.01 -23.99 9.16
N GLN A 53 -7.71 -22.77 8.69
CA GLN A 53 -6.34 -22.31 8.47
C GLN A 53 -5.85 -21.52 9.68
N ASP A 54 -4.59 -21.73 10.06
CA ASP A 54 -3.95 -20.95 11.11
C ASP A 54 -3.45 -19.60 10.55
N GLU A 55 -4.22 -18.54 10.78
CA GLU A 55 -3.91 -17.18 10.33
C GLU A 55 -3.44 -16.24 11.46
N ARG A 56 -2.96 -16.79 12.57
CA ARG A 56 -2.51 -15.98 13.72
C ARG A 56 -1.32 -15.07 13.36
N ASP A 57 -0.51 -15.45 12.39
CA ASP A 57 0.60 -14.66 11.86
C ASP A 57 0.12 -13.44 11.06
N VAL A 58 -1.00 -13.56 10.35
CA VAL A 58 -1.60 -12.47 9.55
C VAL A 58 -2.03 -11.32 10.47
N ARG A 59 -2.56 -11.67 11.65
CA ARG A 59 -2.89 -10.71 12.70
C ARG A 59 -1.67 -9.88 13.13
N GLN A 60 -0.52 -10.52 13.35
CA GLN A 60 0.73 -9.85 13.73
C GLN A 60 1.27 -8.94 12.62
N ARG A 61 1.02 -9.29 11.35
CA ARG A 61 1.38 -8.48 10.18
C ARG A 61 0.48 -7.27 9.94
N GLY A 62 -0.57 -7.09 10.75
CA GLY A 62 -1.43 -5.90 10.71
C GLY A 62 -2.83 -6.12 10.15
N PHE A 63 -3.34 -7.36 10.11
CA PHE A 63 -4.74 -7.63 9.73
C PHE A 63 -5.73 -6.81 10.55
N ASP A 64 -5.43 -6.59 11.84
CA ASP A 64 -6.34 -5.89 12.75
C ASP A 64 -6.42 -4.38 12.54
N ILE A 65 -5.48 -3.77 11.79
CA ILE A 65 -5.40 -2.32 11.59
C ILE A 65 -6.71 -1.78 11.00
N ILE A 66 -7.34 -2.52 10.08
CA ILE A 66 -8.59 -2.10 9.44
C ILE A 66 -9.80 -2.22 10.37
N TYR A 67 -9.74 -3.05 11.41
CA TYR A 67 -10.81 -3.14 12.41
C TYR A 67 -10.66 -2.01 13.42
N GLU A 68 -9.44 -1.74 13.88
CA GLU A 68 -9.14 -0.60 14.76
C GLU A 68 -9.58 0.73 14.12
N ALA A 69 -9.32 0.93 12.83
CA ALA A 69 -9.73 2.15 12.12
C ALA A 69 -11.27 2.34 12.04
N ARG A 70 -12.04 1.25 12.12
CA ARG A 70 -13.51 1.24 12.01
C ARG A 70 -14.22 1.21 13.36
N ASP A 71 -13.48 1.00 14.45
CA ASP A 71 -14.04 0.99 15.79
C ASP A 71 -14.40 2.42 16.22
N LEU A 72 -15.69 2.66 16.47
CA LEU A 72 -16.20 3.99 16.85
C LEU A 72 -16.02 4.29 18.35
N ASP A 73 -15.69 3.27 19.15
CA ASP A 73 -15.42 3.44 20.59
C ASP A 73 -14.01 3.99 20.84
N LEU A 74 -13.13 3.91 19.85
CA LEU A 74 -11.78 4.49 19.88
C LEU A 74 -11.79 5.96 19.47
N ASP A 75 -10.87 6.73 20.05
CA ASP A 75 -10.67 8.11 19.64
C ASP A 75 -10.12 8.18 18.20
N GLN A 76 -10.46 9.25 17.50
CA GLN A 76 -10.07 9.45 16.11
C GLN A 76 -8.54 9.37 15.91
N SER A 77 -7.75 9.84 16.88
CA SER A 77 -6.29 9.86 16.73
C SER A 77 -5.66 8.48 16.86
N THR A 78 -6.28 7.56 17.60
CA THR A 78 -5.90 6.14 17.64
C THR A 78 -6.38 5.41 16.38
N ARG A 79 -7.61 5.68 15.91
CA ARG A 79 -8.14 5.10 14.66
C ARG A 79 -7.31 5.46 13.42
N ASP A 80 -6.80 6.69 13.37
CA ASP A 80 -5.93 7.17 12.29
C ASP A 80 -4.46 6.70 12.44
N GLY A 81 -4.13 5.97 13.52
CA GLY A 81 -2.77 5.51 13.80
C GLY A 81 -1.84 6.57 14.39
N LEU A 82 -2.30 7.80 14.60
CA LEU A 82 -1.46 8.93 15.03
C LEU A 82 -0.91 8.71 16.46
N THR A 83 -1.73 8.19 17.36
CA THR A 83 -1.33 7.93 18.76
C THR A 83 -0.18 6.92 18.85
N GLN A 84 -0.22 5.89 18.02
CA GLN A 84 0.73 4.79 17.97
C GLN A 84 2.11 5.30 17.54
N TYR A 85 2.17 6.13 16.50
CA TYR A 85 3.43 6.75 16.05
C TYR A 85 3.96 7.83 17.01
N ARG A 86 3.09 8.62 17.67
CA ARG A 86 3.55 9.57 18.72
C ARG A 86 4.15 8.86 19.92
N LYS A 87 3.60 7.70 20.31
CA LYS A 87 4.09 6.90 21.44
C LYS A 87 5.36 6.13 21.09
N ASN A 88 5.50 5.69 19.83
CA ASN A 88 6.67 4.95 19.36
C ASN A 88 7.52 5.82 18.43
N ILE A 89 8.52 6.48 19.01
CA ILE A 89 9.43 7.35 18.27
C ILE A 89 10.31 6.56 17.30
N ASP A 90 10.67 5.31 17.60
CA ASP A 90 11.51 4.49 16.73
C ASP A 90 10.79 4.11 15.43
N SER A 91 9.49 3.81 15.49
CA SER A 91 8.69 3.58 14.27
C SER A 91 8.56 4.85 13.42
N THR A 92 8.45 6.02 14.05
CA THR A 92 8.46 7.32 13.36
C THR A 92 9.79 7.56 12.64
N LYS A 93 10.93 7.29 13.30
CA LYS A 93 12.26 7.38 12.67
C LYS A 93 12.41 6.40 11.52
N ALA A 94 11.95 5.16 11.68
CA ALA A 94 12.00 4.15 10.62
C ALA A 94 11.19 4.59 9.38
N ARG A 95 10.00 5.17 9.59
CA ARG A 95 9.16 5.70 8.50
C ARG A 95 9.82 6.86 7.77
N ILE A 96 10.49 7.78 8.48
CA ILE A 96 11.25 8.87 7.84
C ILE A 96 12.40 8.33 7.00
N LYS A 97 13.15 7.34 7.49
CA LYS A 97 14.25 6.71 6.73
C LYS A 97 13.76 5.99 5.48
N GLU A 98 12.61 5.34 5.57
CA GLU A 98 12.00 4.71 4.39
C GLU A 98 11.52 5.74 3.37
N ALA A 99 10.89 6.83 3.84
CA ALA A 99 10.45 7.91 2.96
C ALA A 99 11.63 8.57 2.23
N GLU A 100 12.73 8.84 2.93
CA GLU A 100 13.99 9.31 2.35
C GLU A 100 14.51 8.33 1.28
N ARG A 101 14.63 7.04 1.61
CA ARG A 101 15.09 6.01 0.69
C ARG A 101 14.26 6.00 -0.61
N ILE A 102 12.95 6.18 -0.50
CA ILE A 102 12.03 6.22 -1.65
C ILE A 102 12.22 7.53 -2.45
N LEU A 103 12.30 8.68 -1.79
CA LEU A 103 12.55 9.97 -2.45
C LEU A 103 13.89 9.95 -3.20
N ASP A 104 14.89 9.27 -2.65
CA ASP A 104 16.22 9.19 -3.23
C ASP A 104 16.29 8.31 -4.48
N ASN A 105 15.68 7.12 -4.39
CA ASN A 105 15.89 6.07 -5.40
C ASN A 105 14.75 5.97 -6.43
N ASN A 106 13.52 6.34 -6.07
CA ASN A 106 12.35 6.04 -6.89
C ASN A 106 11.93 7.22 -7.77
N LEU A 107 12.06 8.47 -7.31
CA LEU A 107 11.51 9.63 -8.00
C LEU A 107 12.28 10.03 -9.26
N ASP A 108 13.61 10.00 -9.23
CA ASP A 108 14.42 10.40 -10.40
C ASP A 108 14.15 9.49 -11.62
N PRO A 109 14.15 8.14 -11.51
CA PRO A 109 13.78 7.27 -12.63
C PRO A 109 12.39 7.55 -13.21
N LEU A 110 11.41 7.94 -12.37
CA LEU A 110 10.06 8.26 -12.82
C LEU A 110 10.02 9.59 -13.59
N ILE A 111 10.79 10.59 -13.16
CA ILE A 111 10.94 11.86 -13.88
C ILE A 111 11.60 11.62 -15.25
N GLN A 112 12.70 10.86 -15.29
CA GLN A 112 13.42 10.58 -16.54
C GLN A 112 12.54 9.83 -17.55
N LYS A 113 11.71 8.89 -17.07
CA LYS A 113 10.73 8.16 -17.89
C LYS A 113 9.46 8.96 -18.21
N LYS A 114 9.32 10.18 -17.67
CA LYS A 114 8.13 11.04 -17.81
C LYS A 114 6.86 10.38 -17.27
N TYR A 115 6.98 9.55 -16.23
CA TYR A 115 5.87 8.88 -15.56
C TYR A 115 5.26 9.79 -14.49
N TRP A 116 4.68 10.90 -14.91
CA TRP A 116 4.24 12.01 -14.04
C TRP A 116 3.24 11.60 -12.97
N THR A 117 2.24 10.78 -13.32
CA THR A 117 1.24 10.31 -12.35
C THR A 117 1.90 9.46 -11.27
N GLN A 118 2.78 8.53 -11.65
CA GLN A 118 3.48 7.68 -10.69
C GLN A 118 4.41 8.51 -9.80
N ALA A 119 5.16 9.45 -10.37
CA ALA A 119 6.02 10.36 -9.60
C ALA A 119 5.22 11.17 -8.57
N ARG A 120 4.03 11.66 -8.96
CA ARG A 120 3.14 12.42 -8.09
C ARG A 120 2.58 11.56 -6.95
N GLU A 121 2.07 10.38 -7.26
CA GLU A 121 1.49 9.51 -6.22
C GLU A 121 2.58 9.01 -5.26
N GLU A 122 3.77 8.63 -5.76
CA GLU A 122 4.93 8.29 -4.91
C GLU A 122 5.30 9.43 -3.96
N LEU A 123 5.43 10.66 -4.50
CA LEU A 123 5.71 11.84 -3.68
C LEU A 123 4.66 12.02 -2.58
N ARG A 124 3.37 11.95 -2.92
CA ARG A 124 2.27 12.20 -1.98
C ARG A 124 2.13 11.10 -0.94
N ASN A 125 2.40 9.85 -1.29
CA ASN A 125 2.42 8.73 -0.35
C ASN A 125 3.47 8.93 0.75
N GLN A 126 4.68 9.37 0.36
CA GLN A 126 5.74 9.63 1.35
C GLN A 126 5.49 10.90 2.15
N VAL A 127 5.18 12.01 1.46
CA VAL A 127 5.01 13.33 2.09
C VAL A 127 3.78 13.38 3.01
N GLY A 128 2.74 12.61 2.69
CA GLY A 128 1.52 12.51 3.50
C GLY A 128 1.81 12.18 4.96
N ASN A 129 2.76 11.26 5.19
CA ASN A 129 3.19 10.87 6.54
C ASN A 129 4.33 11.74 7.07
N LEU A 130 5.29 12.14 6.22
CA LEU A 130 6.45 12.95 6.64
C LEU A 130 6.05 14.25 7.35
N ARG A 131 4.98 14.92 6.91
CA ARG A 131 4.47 16.13 7.58
C ARG A 131 4.19 15.88 9.07
N PHE A 132 3.56 14.75 9.37
CA PHE A 132 3.21 14.35 10.74
C PHE A 132 4.42 13.82 11.51
N ASP A 133 5.27 13.03 10.87
CA ASP A 133 6.44 12.43 11.50
C ASP A 133 7.47 13.46 11.94
N LEU A 134 7.75 14.44 11.07
CA LEU A 134 8.68 15.52 11.38
C LEU A 134 8.16 16.38 12.54
N ASN A 135 6.84 16.62 12.62
CA ASN A 135 6.25 17.30 13.78
C ASN A 135 6.45 16.48 15.07
N THR A 136 6.17 15.18 15.00
CA THR A 136 6.31 14.26 16.13
C THR A 136 7.75 14.24 16.65
N LEU A 137 8.76 14.19 15.77
CA LEU A 137 10.17 14.26 16.16
C LEU A 137 10.58 15.62 16.74
N ILE A 138 10.10 16.72 16.16
CA ILE A 138 10.37 18.07 16.68
C ILE A 138 9.81 18.19 18.11
N GLU A 139 8.55 17.80 18.31
CA GLU A 139 7.85 17.91 19.58
C GLU A 139 8.49 17.03 20.66
N SER A 140 8.78 15.77 20.33
CA SER A 140 9.42 14.79 21.24
C SER A 140 10.90 15.05 21.52
N SER A 141 11.58 15.89 20.71
CA SER A 141 13.00 16.18 20.93
C SER A 141 13.24 16.88 22.29
N SER A 142 14.34 16.55 22.96
CA SER A 142 14.78 17.24 24.18
C SER A 142 15.52 18.56 23.90
N LYS A 143 15.49 19.04 22.64
CA LYS A 143 16.19 20.26 22.22
C LYS A 143 15.53 21.52 22.79
N SER A 144 16.27 22.63 22.76
CA SER A 144 15.78 23.92 23.25
C SER A 144 14.60 24.43 22.40
N LYS A 145 13.82 25.36 22.94
CA LYS A 145 12.73 26.02 22.19
C LYS A 145 13.25 26.72 20.92
N ALA A 146 14.46 27.27 20.96
CA ALA A 146 15.10 27.90 19.81
C ALA A 146 15.41 26.88 18.71
N ASP A 147 16.01 25.74 19.07
CA ASP A 147 16.34 24.68 18.11
C ASP A 147 15.08 24.04 17.52
N LYS A 148 14.03 23.84 18.32
CA LYS A 148 12.73 23.37 17.83
C LYS A 148 12.13 24.35 16.82
N LYS A 149 12.24 25.66 17.06
CA LYS A 149 11.78 26.69 16.11
C LYS A 149 12.59 26.66 14.82
N GLN A 150 13.91 26.47 14.90
CA GLN A 150 14.77 26.29 13.73
C GLN A 150 14.36 25.04 12.93
N ALA A 151 14.17 23.90 13.58
CA ALA A 151 13.71 22.67 12.93
C ALA A 151 12.32 22.84 12.29
N GLN A 152 11.41 23.58 12.93
CA GLN A 152 10.12 23.92 12.32
C GLN A 152 10.25 24.78 11.07
N ASN A 153 11.19 25.73 11.04
CA ASN A 153 11.45 26.56 9.87
C ASN A 153 12.04 25.75 8.72
N LEU A 154 13.01 24.87 9.00
CA LEU A 154 13.57 23.95 8.01
C LEU A 154 12.48 23.02 7.45
N LYS A 155 11.59 22.51 8.31
CA LYS A 155 10.45 21.70 7.87
C LYS A 155 9.53 22.48 6.95
N LYS A 156 9.23 23.75 7.26
CA LYS A 156 8.41 24.60 6.38
C LYS A 156 9.06 24.81 5.01
N ASP A 157 10.36 25.08 4.98
CA ASP A 157 11.14 25.20 3.73
C ASP A 157 11.08 23.91 2.90
N PHE A 158 11.28 22.76 3.54
CA PHE A 158 11.11 21.45 2.91
C PHE A 158 9.73 21.27 2.27
N LEU A 159 8.65 21.64 2.96
CA LEU A 159 7.29 21.50 2.43
C LEU A 159 7.02 22.44 1.24
N ILE A 160 7.55 23.66 1.27
CA ILE A 160 7.47 24.59 0.13
C ILE A 160 8.15 23.98 -1.09
N LYS A 161 9.37 23.46 -0.93
CA LYS A 161 10.11 22.82 -2.02
C LYS A 161 9.41 21.60 -2.59
N VAL A 162 8.76 20.81 -1.73
CA VAL A 162 7.94 19.67 -2.14
C VAL A 162 6.72 20.12 -2.96
N GLU A 163 6.06 21.21 -2.57
CA GLU A 163 4.91 21.75 -3.29
C GLU A 163 5.31 22.33 -4.65
N GLU A 164 6.47 22.99 -4.73
CA GLU A 164 7.08 23.42 -5.99
C GLU A 164 7.46 22.23 -6.88
N PHE A 165 7.97 21.15 -6.30
CA PHE A 165 8.27 19.92 -7.03
C PHE A 165 6.99 19.24 -7.57
N ASP A 166 5.93 19.13 -6.76
CA ASP A 166 4.61 18.64 -7.21
C ASP A 166 4.05 19.53 -8.32
N TYR A 167 4.25 20.84 -8.24
CA TYR A 167 3.89 21.79 -9.30
C TYR A 167 4.64 21.50 -10.60
N PHE A 168 5.96 21.29 -10.57
CA PHE A 168 6.74 20.97 -11.78
C PHE A 168 6.40 19.60 -12.36
N ILE A 169 6.13 18.58 -11.52
CA ILE A 169 5.59 17.29 -11.95
C ILE A 169 4.25 17.49 -12.66
N ARG A 170 3.34 18.29 -12.09
CA ARG A 170 2.04 18.60 -12.68
C ARG A 170 2.19 19.33 -14.02
N LYS A 171 3.16 20.24 -14.14
CA LYS A 171 3.48 20.94 -15.39
C LYS A 171 4.23 20.08 -16.41
N LYS A 172 4.68 18.88 -16.02
CA LYS A 172 5.46 17.96 -16.85
C LYS A 172 6.77 18.59 -17.32
N ASP A 173 7.33 19.49 -16.53
CA ASP A 173 8.60 20.17 -16.82
C ASP A 173 9.75 19.34 -16.25
N GLN A 174 10.35 18.50 -17.09
CA GLN A 174 11.41 17.57 -16.68
C GLN A 174 12.66 18.29 -16.14
N SER A 175 13.05 19.40 -16.77
CA SER A 175 14.25 20.13 -16.37
C SER A 175 14.07 20.74 -14.98
N LYS A 176 12.93 21.40 -14.75
CA LYS A 176 12.65 22.01 -13.43
C LYS A 176 12.35 20.98 -12.36
N ALA A 177 11.64 19.90 -12.70
CA ALA A 177 11.39 18.80 -11.76
C ALA A 177 12.69 18.13 -11.30
N GLY A 178 13.64 17.89 -12.21
CA GLY A 178 14.94 17.31 -11.86
C GLY A 178 15.77 18.21 -10.93
N GLY A 179 15.84 19.51 -11.23
CA GLY A 179 16.51 20.48 -10.35
C GLY A 179 15.85 20.57 -8.98
N GLN A 180 14.51 20.68 -8.96
CA GLN A 180 13.75 20.80 -7.72
C GLN A 180 13.84 19.54 -6.84
N LEU A 181 13.94 18.35 -7.44
CA LEU A 181 14.12 17.12 -6.68
C LEU A 181 15.41 17.16 -5.84
N ALA A 182 16.49 17.72 -6.36
CA ALA A 182 17.74 17.89 -5.60
C ALA A 182 17.55 18.85 -4.41
N GLU A 183 16.78 19.92 -4.61
CA GLU A 183 16.46 20.86 -3.52
C GLU A 183 15.59 20.22 -2.43
N VAL A 184 14.61 19.38 -2.82
CA VAL A 184 13.78 18.62 -1.89
C VAL A 184 14.62 17.69 -1.03
N LYS A 185 15.56 16.95 -1.65
CA LYS A 185 16.47 16.04 -0.94
C LYS A 185 17.36 16.80 0.06
N SER A 186 17.99 17.88 -0.40
CA SER A 186 18.83 18.72 0.46
C SER A 186 18.05 19.33 1.63
N ALA A 187 16.80 19.77 1.40
CA ALA A 187 15.96 20.30 2.46
C ALA A 187 15.54 19.22 3.48
N LEU A 188 15.28 17.99 3.03
CA LEU A 188 15.00 16.87 3.92
C LEU A 188 16.22 16.55 4.80
N ASP A 189 17.41 16.52 4.23
CA ASP A 189 18.65 16.30 4.97
C ASP A 189 18.91 17.40 6.00
N ALA A 190 18.64 18.66 5.65
CA ALA A 190 18.76 19.77 6.59
C ALA A 190 17.81 19.61 7.79
N VAL A 191 16.55 19.22 7.55
CA VAL A 191 15.59 18.94 8.63
C VAL A 191 16.07 17.78 9.50
N ARG A 192 16.57 16.71 8.90
CA ARG A 192 17.06 15.53 9.61
C ARG A 192 18.30 15.82 10.43
N GLY A 193 19.25 16.61 9.91
CA GLY A 193 20.42 17.07 10.67
C GLY A 193 20.04 17.94 11.88
N ALA A 194 18.90 18.63 11.79
CA ALA A 194 18.34 19.38 12.92
C ALA A 194 17.56 18.52 13.92
N LEU A 195 17.41 17.21 13.70
CA LEU A 195 16.62 16.29 14.53
C LEU A 195 17.45 15.06 14.94
N PRO A 196 17.10 14.38 16.05
CA PRO A 196 17.72 13.12 16.41
C PRO A 196 17.09 11.97 15.62
N VAL A 197 17.40 11.84 14.33
CA VAL A 197 16.88 10.79 13.42
C VAL A 197 17.81 9.57 13.34
#